data_AF-A0A365TBJ1-F1
#
_entry.id   AF-A0A365TBJ1-F1
#
_cell.length_a   1.000
_cell.length_b   1.000
_cell.length_c   1.000
_cell.angle_alpha   90.00
_cell.angle_beta   90.00
_cell.angle_gamma   90.00
#
_symmetry.space_group_name_H-M   'P 1'
#
loop_
_entity.id
_entity.type
_entity.pdbx_description
1 polymer ?
#
loop_
_entity_poly.entity_id
_entity_poly.type
_entity_poly.pdbx_seq_one_letter_code
_entity_poly.pdbx_strand_id
1 'polypeptide(L)'
;MDGETAFRLVVAGVLVVAPTMLFLGLWRGLMALRNDDLANRTLNGEFGPISDGPIPARVFDFAAPNGGRGATADESFVRCPNCQSENPNYVDYCGDCLEPLG
;
A
#
# COMPACT_ATOMS: atom_id res chain seq x y z
N MET A 1 2.55 -47.13 23.47
CA MET A 1 3.08 -46.20 22.46
C MET A 1 4.32 -45.59 23.08
N ASP A 2 5.49 -45.87 22.51
CA ASP A 2 6.74 -45.32 23.02
C ASP A 2 6.69 -43.79 22.91
N GLY A 3 7.20 -43.09 23.93
CA GLY A 3 7.09 -41.64 24.02
C GLY A 3 7.70 -40.91 22.81
N GLU A 4 8.73 -41.50 22.21
CA GLU A 4 9.37 -40.98 21.00
C GLU A 4 8.45 -41.03 19.76
N THR A 5 7.68 -42.12 19.59
CA THR A 5 6.74 -42.23 18.48
C THR A 5 5.60 -41.22 18.61
N ALA A 6 5.11 -41.00 19.83
CA ALA A 6 4.10 -39.98 20.11
C ALA A 6 4.62 -38.57 19.79
N PHE A 7 5.86 -38.25 20.20
CA PHE A 7 6.48 -36.96 19.91
C PHE A 7 6.63 -36.72 18.40
N ARG A 8 7.14 -37.71 17.65
CA ARG A 8 7.31 -37.60 16.20
C ARG A 8 5.98 -37.40 15.48
N LEU A 9 4.90 -38.05 15.93
CA LEU A 9 3.57 -37.85 15.37
C LEU A 9 3.03 -36.44 15.59
N VAL A 10 3.25 -35.86 16.78
CA VAL A 10 2.86 -34.47 17.07
C VAL A 10 3.65 -33.51 16.19
N VAL A 11 4.97 -33.66 16.10
CA VAL A 11 5.82 -32.80 15.26
C VAL A 11 5.41 -32.89 13.79
N ALA A 12 5.19 -34.11 13.27
CA ALA A 12 4.70 -34.31 11.91
C ALA A 12 3.32 -33.66 11.68
N GLY A 13 2.40 -33.82 12.63
CA GLY A 13 1.08 -33.19 12.56
C GLY A 13 1.16 -31.66 12.54
N VAL A 14 2.01 -31.07 13.39
CA VAL A 14 2.24 -29.62 13.41
C VAL A 14 2.85 -29.16 12.09
N LEU A 15 3.87 -29.84 11.58
CA LEU A 15 4.50 -29.46 10.30
C LEU A 15 3.55 -29.51 9.11
N VAL A 16 2.53 -30.37 9.14
CA VAL A 16 1.49 -30.45 8.10
C VAL A 16 0.43 -29.37 8.28
N VAL A 17 -0.05 -29.15 9.51
CA VAL A 17 -1.18 -28.25 9.78
C VAL A 17 -0.75 -26.78 9.87
N ALA A 18 0.40 -26.50 10.49
CA ALA A 18 0.91 -25.15 10.70
C ALA A 18 0.99 -24.28 9.43
N PRO A 19 1.54 -24.74 8.28
CA PRO A 19 1.61 -23.90 7.08
C PRO A 19 0.23 -23.52 6.55
N THR A 20 -0.75 -24.42 6.63
CA THR A 20 -2.13 -24.13 6.21
C THR A 20 -2.82 -23.13 7.15
N MET A 21 -2.64 -23.31 8.46
CA MET A 21 -3.14 -22.36 9.47
C MET A 21 -2.51 -20.98 9.31
N LEU A 22 -1.20 -20.92 9.08
CA LEU A 22 -0.47 -19.67 8.88
C LEU A 22 -0.94 -18.95 7.61
N PHE A 23 -1.12 -19.70 6.52
CA PHE A 23 -1.67 -19.16 5.28
C PHE A 23 -3.09 -18.61 5.47
N LEU A 24 -3.98 -19.37 6.08
CA LEU A 24 -5.37 -18.94 6.33
C LEU A 24 -5.44 -17.77 7.31
N GLY A 25 -4.60 -17.77 8.33
CA GLY A 25 -4.49 -16.67 9.30
C GLY A 25 -4.01 -15.39 8.62
N LEU A 26 -2.95 -15.47 7.83
CA LEU A 26 -2.42 -14.35 7.07
C LEU A 26 -3.46 -13.81 6.08
N TRP A 27 -4.10 -14.70 5.31
CA TRP A 27 -5.14 -14.34 4.36
C TRP A 27 -6.32 -13.64 5.03
N ARG A 28 -6.82 -14.16 6.17
CA ARG A 28 -7.87 -13.51 6.93
C ARG A 28 -7.42 -12.17 7.52
N GLY A 29 -6.19 -12.07 8.00
CA GLY A 29 -5.61 -10.83 8.49
C GLY A 29 -5.56 -9.75 7.40
N LEU A 30 -5.08 -10.10 6.21
CA LEU A 30 -5.08 -9.21 5.04
C LEU A 30 -6.50 -8.78 4.65
N MET A 31 -7.48 -9.69 4.66
CA MET A 31 -8.86 -9.33 4.36
C MET A 31 -9.50 -8.45 5.45
N ALA A 32 -9.15 -8.64 6.72
CA ALA A 32 -9.62 -7.78 7.81
C ALA A 32 -9.04 -6.36 7.69
N LEU A 33 -7.73 -6.24 7.45
CA LEU A 33 -7.07 -4.93 7.23
C LEU A 33 -7.62 -4.20 6.01
N ARG A 34 -7.96 -4.93 4.95
CA ARG A 34 -8.59 -4.35 3.76
C ARG A 34 -9.99 -3.79 4.06
N ASN A 35 -10.75 -4.45 4.93
CA ASN A 35 -12.17 -4.13 5.11
C ASN A 35 -12.42 -3.05 6.18
N ASP A 36 -11.67 -3.02 7.28
CA ASP A 36 -12.30 -2.53 8.52
C ASP A 36 -11.90 -1.16 9.05
N ASP A 37 -10.94 -0.41 8.50
CA ASP A 37 -10.54 0.84 9.18
C ASP A 37 -10.27 2.01 8.22
N LEU A 38 -9.52 1.77 7.15
CA LEU A 38 -9.26 2.80 6.13
C LEU A 38 -10.51 3.08 5.29
N ALA A 39 -11.17 2.01 4.80
CA ALA A 39 -12.40 2.17 4.02
C ALA A 39 -13.52 2.84 4.82
N ASN A 40 -13.68 2.47 6.09
CA ASN A 40 -14.69 3.06 6.95
C ASN A 40 -14.40 4.54 7.26
N ARG A 41 -13.13 4.94 7.52
CA ARG A 41 -12.77 6.35 7.70
C ARG A 41 -12.94 7.18 6.42
N THR A 42 -12.65 6.61 5.25
CA THR A 42 -12.90 7.25 3.94
C THR A 42 -14.38 7.40 3.65
N LEU A 43 -15.20 6.36 3.89
CA LEU A 43 -16.64 6.42 3.70
C LEU A 43 -17.33 7.38 4.69
N ASN A 44 -16.82 7.47 5.92
CA ASN A 44 -17.32 8.40 6.92
C ASN A 44 -16.78 9.84 6.73
N GLY A 45 -16.01 10.09 5.67
CA GLY A 45 -15.57 11.44 5.30
C GLY A 45 -14.51 12.04 6.22
N GLU A 46 -13.81 11.23 7.01
CA GLU A 46 -12.75 11.70 7.92
C GLU A 46 -11.55 12.29 7.15
N PHE A 47 -11.36 11.88 5.89
CA PHE A 47 -10.35 12.43 4.98
C PHE A 47 -10.82 13.65 4.16
N GLY A 48 -12.01 14.19 4.44
CA GLY A 48 -12.57 15.33 3.72
C GLY A 48 -13.11 14.99 2.32
N PRO A 49 -13.86 15.90 1.67
CA PRO A 49 -14.38 15.68 0.33
C PRO A 49 -13.22 15.46 -0.64
N ILE A 50 -13.31 14.40 -1.46
CA ILE A 50 -12.41 14.20 -2.60
C ILE A 50 -12.64 15.40 -3.52
N SER A 51 -11.71 16.35 -3.53
CA SER A 51 -11.72 17.43 -4.52
C SER A 51 -11.64 16.79 -5.91
N ASP A 52 -12.59 17.08 -6.80
CA ASP A 52 -12.58 16.71 -8.23
C ASP A 52 -11.47 17.42 -9.03
N GLY A 53 -10.34 17.74 -8.39
CA GLY A 53 -9.14 18.29 -9.01
C GLY A 53 -8.06 17.20 -9.11
N PRO A 54 -7.09 17.35 -10.03
CA PRO A 54 -6.00 16.39 -10.19
C PRO A 54 -5.28 16.20 -8.85
N ILE A 55 -5.29 14.96 -8.33
CA ILE A 55 -4.69 14.62 -7.04
C ILE A 55 -3.16 14.75 -7.22
N PRO A 56 -2.49 15.73 -6.57
CA PRO A 56 -1.05 15.80 -6.63
C PRO A 56 -0.46 14.58 -5.91
N ALA A 57 0.56 13.95 -6.49
CA ALA A 57 1.19 12.69 -6.05
C ALA A 57 1.75 12.68 -4.59
N ARG A 58 1.57 13.76 -3.85
CA ARG A 58 2.01 13.97 -2.46
C ARG A 58 1.13 13.29 -1.42
N VAL A 59 -0.02 12.73 -1.80
CA VAL A 59 -0.93 12.01 -0.86
C VAL A 59 -0.33 10.66 -0.40
N PHE A 60 0.70 10.16 -1.09
CA PHE A 60 1.45 8.96 -0.67
C PHE A 60 2.74 9.26 0.12
N ASP A 61 2.94 10.51 0.57
CA ASP A 61 3.97 10.80 1.57
C ASP A 61 3.50 10.26 2.93
N PHE A 62 3.94 9.05 3.26
CA PHE A 62 3.93 8.52 4.64
C PHE A 62 4.87 9.37 5.51
N ALA A 63 4.45 10.60 5.82
CA ALA A 63 5.16 11.52 6.68
C ALA A 63 4.32 11.78 7.94
N ALA A 64 4.80 11.15 9.02
CA ALA A 64 4.75 11.54 10.43
C ALA A 64 3.61 12.45 10.93
N PRO A 65 3.01 12.12 12.10
CA PRO A 65 2.05 12.98 12.75
C PRO A 65 2.81 14.20 13.29
N ASN A 66 2.80 15.31 12.55
CA ASN A 66 2.74 16.68 13.04
C ASN A 66 3.14 17.68 11.94
N GLY A 67 2.18 18.49 11.54
CA GLY A 67 2.46 19.86 11.08
C GLY A 67 2.78 20.01 9.61
N GLY A 68 1.75 20.32 8.83
CA GLY A 68 1.90 20.85 7.49
C GLY A 68 2.89 22.01 7.44
N ARG A 69 3.81 21.93 6.47
CA ARG A 69 4.47 23.07 5.88
C ARG A 69 4.35 22.93 4.38
N GLY A 70 3.58 23.84 3.80
CA GLY A 70 3.36 23.93 2.36
C GLY A 70 4.67 23.87 1.60
N ALA A 71 4.72 22.98 0.63
CA ALA A 71 5.80 22.90 -0.32
C ALA A 71 5.70 24.09 -1.28
N THR A 72 6.33 25.21 -0.92
CA THR A 72 6.82 26.17 -1.91
C THR A 72 8.15 25.62 -2.44
N ALA A 73 8.08 24.53 -3.19
CA ALA A 73 9.16 24.18 -4.11
C ALA A 73 8.71 24.72 -5.46
N ASP A 74 9.58 25.49 -6.11
CA ASP A 74 9.40 26.00 -7.47
C ASP A 74 9.10 24.80 -8.40
N GLU A 75 7.82 24.51 -8.64
CA GLU A 75 7.36 23.30 -9.31
C GLU A 75 7.48 23.48 -10.82
N SER A 76 8.68 23.26 -11.36
CA SER A 76 8.82 23.07 -12.79
C SER A 76 8.24 21.71 -13.21
N PHE A 77 7.30 21.74 -14.17
CA PHE A 77 6.68 20.54 -14.74
C PHE A 77 7.28 20.23 -16.12
N VAL A 78 7.39 18.93 -16.44
CA VAL A 78 7.73 18.38 -17.75
C VAL A 78 6.53 17.62 -18.31
N ARG A 79 6.26 17.76 -19.62
CA ARG A 79 5.18 17.01 -20.29
C ARG A 79 5.72 15.72 -20.87
N CYS A 80 5.01 14.61 -20.63
CA CYS A 80 5.35 13.33 -21.22
C CYS A 80 5.24 13.40 -22.76
N PRO A 81 6.26 12.98 -23.53
CA PRO A 81 6.20 13.00 -24.99
C PRO A 81 5.22 11.97 -25.56
N ASN A 82 4.89 10.90 -24.82
CA ASN A 82 4.00 9.85 -25.29
C ASN A 82 2.51 10.16 -24.99
N CYS A 83 2.17 10.41 -23.72
CA CYS A 83 0.78 10.60 -23.28
C CYS A 83 0.40 12.05 -22.93
N GLN A 84 1.33 13.00 -23.02
CA GLN A 84 1.14 14.44 -22.77
C GLN A 84 0.76 14.84 -21.34
N SER A 85 0.82 13.92 -20.39
CA SER A 85 0.57 14.24 -18.98
C SER A 85 1.66 15.12 -18.38
N GLU A 86 1.26 15.96 -17.42
CA GLU A 86 2.17 16.82 -16.68
C GLU A 86 2.81 16.02 -15.55
N ASN A 87 4.14 15.99 -15.53
CA ASN A 87 4.95 15.28 -14.56
C ASN A 87 5.91 16.27 -13.89
N PRO A 88 6.28 16.09 -12.62
CA PRO A 88 7.30 16.92 -11.99
C PRO A 88 8.67 16.76 -12.68
N ASN A 89 9.51 17.78 -12.73
CA ASN A 89 10.82 17.67 -13.40
C ASN A 89 11.83 16.73 -12.69
N TYR A 90 11.53 16.26 -11.47
CA TYR A 90 12.39 15.38 -10.69
C TYR A 90 12.12 13.88 -10.92
N VAL A 91 11.11 13.52 -11.72
CA VAL A 91 10.79 12.12 -12.02
C VAL A 91 11.40 11.69 -13.35
N ASP A 92 11.93 10.47 -13.41
CA ASP A 92 12.54 9.91 -14.62
C ASP A 92 11.50 9.27 -15.58
N TYR A 93 10.34 8.87 -15.04
CA TYR A 93 9.28 8.16 -15.76
C TYR A 93 7.92 8.85 -15.58
N CYS A 94 7.06 8.69 -16.58
CA CYS A 94 5.70 9.20 -16.58
C CYS A 94 4.80 8.46 -15.58
N GLY A 95 4.05 9.18 -14.75
CA GLY A 95 3.11 8.60 -13.78
C GLY A 95 1.92 7.86 -14.42
N ASP A 96 1.51 8.25 -15.63
CA ASP A 96 0.36 7.65 -16.32
C ASP A 96 0.72 6.47 -17.22
N CYS A 97 1.66 6.65 -18.16
CA CYS A 97 2.01 5.62 -19.14
C CYS A 97 3.34 4.90 -18.86
N LEU A 98 4.08 5.28 -17.80
CA LEU A 98 5.36 4.67 -17.40
C LEU A 98 6.50 4.75 -18.43
N GLU A 99 6.35 5.57 -19.48
CA GLU A 99 7.44 5.87 -20.41
C GLU A 99 8.47 6.83 -19.80
N PRO A 100 9.75 6.75 -20.20
CA PRO A 100 10.77 7.69 -19.77
C PRO A 100 10.47 9.11 -20.26
N LEU A 101 10.81 10.10 -19.42
CA LEU A 101 10.60 11.52 -19.70
C LEU A 101 11.82 12.20 -20.37
N GLY A 102 12.88 11.42 -20.66
CA GLY A 102 14.12 11.83 -21.34
C GLY A 102 14.77 10.70 -22.11
#